data_AF-A0A382ZP94-F1
#
_entry.id   AF-A0A382ZP94-F1
#
_cell.length_a   1.000
_cell.length_b   1.000
_cell.length_c   1.000
_cell.angle_alpha   90.00
_cell.angle_beta   90.00
_cell.angle_gamma   90.00
#
_symmetry.space_group_name_H-M   'P 1'
#
loop_
_entity.id
_entity.type
_entity.pdbx_description
1 polymer ?
#
loop_
_entity_poly.entity_id
_entity_poly.type
_entity_poly.pdbx_seq_one_letter_code
_entity_poly.pdbx_strand_id
1 'polypeptide(L)'
;MTVPKGFEVKAFVAEPDIGEAIAFCFDDRGRLWTLENHNYQTRGSHSRDQKNRIQIFEDTDGDGVFNTKKLFTDQLTFSSGIAVGFGGVYVGTPPNL
;
A
#
# COMPACT_ATOMS: atom_id res chain seq x y z
N MET A 1 -21.67 -5.07 6.46
CA MET A 1 -20.53 -5.50 7.30
C MET A 1 -21.03 -5.60 8.72
N THR A 2 -20.77 -6.71 9.42
CA THR A 2 -21.13 -6.88 10.84
C THR A 2 -19.84 -7.05 11.62
N VAL A 3 -19.65 -6.26 12.67
CA VAL A 3 -18.44 -6.28 13.51
C VAL A 3 -18.78 -6.77 14.91
N PRO A 4 -17.85 -7.47 15.61
CA PRO A 4 -18.09 -7.91 16.98
C PRO A 4 -18.36 -6.73 17.93
N LYS A 5 -19.06 -6.99 19.03
CA LYS A 5 -19.33 -5.98 20.05
C LYS A 5 -18.03 -5.39 20.59
N GLY A 6 -17.94 -4.05 20.64
CA GLY A 6 -16.76 -3.33 21.11
C GLY A 6 -15.73 -3.01 20.01
N PHE A 7 -15.97 -3.43 18.76
CA PHE A 7 -15.14 -3.08 17.61
C PHE A 7 -15.81 -2.02 16.74
N GLU A 8 -14.99 -1.16 16.14
CA GLU A 8 -15.38 -0.17 15.15
C GLU A 8 -14.54 -0.37 13.90
N VAL A 9 -15.12 -0.10 12.73
CA VAL A 9 -14.40 -0.07 11.45
C VAL A 9 -14.53 1.31 10.85
N LYS A 10 -13.39 1.93 10.55
CA LYS A 10 -13.30 3.23 9.89
C LYS A 10 -12.50 3.11 8.60
N ALA A 11 -12.88 3.88 7.60
CA ALA A 11 -12.07 4.02 6.40
C ALA A 11 -10.89 4.94 6.70
N PHE A 12 -9.68 4.39 6.70
CA PHE A 12 -8.46 5.16 6.92
C PHE A 12 -8.05 5.97 5.68
N VAL A 13 -8.17 5.36 4.50
CA VAL A 13 -7.91 5.93 3.18
C VAL A 13 -8.85 5.27 2.17
N ALA A 14 -9.25 6.01 1.13
CA ALA A 14 -10.12 5.53 0.06
C ALA A 14 -9.71 6.10 -1.30
N GLU A 15 -10.32 5.61 -2.38
CA GLU A 15 -10.18 6.25 -3.70
C GLU A 15 -10.61 7.73 -3.63
N PRO A 16 -9.92 8.64 -4.35
CA PRO A 16 -8.89 8.39 -5.36
C PRO A 16 -7.44 8.29 -4.82
N ASP A 17 -7.26 8.33 -3.49
CA ASP A 17 -5.92 8.44 -2.90
C ASP A 17 -5.13 7.14 -2.90
N ILE A 18 -5.83 6.01 -2.84
CA ILE A 18 -5.30 4.64 -2.95
C ILE A 18 -6.00 3.92 -4.12
N GLY A 19 -5.33 3.00 -4.80
CA GLY A 19 -5.96 2.14 -5.80
C GLY A 19 -5.22 0.81 -5.97
N GLU A 20 -5.97 -0.28 -6.17
CA GLU A 20 -5.41 -1.62 -6.42
C GLU A 20 -4.33 -2.06 -5.41
N ALA A 21 -4.55 -1.78 -4.11
CA ALA A 21 -3.62 -2.17 -3.04
C ALA A 21 -3.57 -3.70 -2.89
N ILE A 22 -2.37 -4.27 -3.00
CA ILE A 22 -2.13 -5.72 -2.92
C ILE A 22 -1.51 -6.16 -1.59
N ALA A 23 -0.74 -5.28 -0.96
CA ALA A 23 -0.12 -5.52 0.34
C ALA A 23 0.08 -4.20 1.10
N PHE A 24 0.23 -4.27 2.41
CA PHE A 24 0.57 -3.13 3.24
C PHE A 24 1.37 -3.55 4.47
N CYS A 25 2.05 -2.59 5.09
CA CYS A 25 2.67 -2.73 6.40
C CYS A 25 2.70 -1.38 7.12
N PHE A 26 3.04 -1.40 8.41
CA PHE A 26 3.28 -0.20 9.20
C PHE A 26 4.77 -0.06 9.50
N ASP A 27 5.25 1.18 9.54
CA ASP A 27 6.59 1.46 10.07
C ASP A 27 6.56 1.78 11.58
N ASP A 28 7.74 2.04 12.15
CA ASP A 28 7.95 2.37 13.55
C ASP A 28 7.32 3.70 13.99
N ARG A 29 6.91 4.53 13.03
CA ARG A 29 6.20 5.80 13.25
C ARG A 29 4.68 5.64 13.16
N GLY A 30 4.18 4.43 12.90
CA GLY A 30 2.74 4.17 12.74
C GLY A 30 2.17 4.60 11.39
N ARG A 31 3.02 4.89 10.40
CA ARG A 31 2.54 5.26 9.05
C ARG A 31 2.15 4.01 8.27
N LEU A 32 1.08 4.09 7.48
CA LEU A 32 0.63 3.01 6.61
C LEU A 32 1.39 3.07 5.29
N TRP A 33 2.09 1.99 4.94
CA TRP A 33 2.76 1.80 3.66
C TRP A 33 1.94 0.84 2.81
N THR A 34 1.47 1.29 1.65
CA THR A 34 0.70 0.48 0.70
C THR A 34 1.54 0.13 -0.51
N LEU A 35 1.38 -1.08 -1.02
CA LEU A 35 1.90 -1.52 -2.30
C LEU A 35 0.72 -1.68 -3.27
N GLU A 36 0.76 -0.97 -4.39
CA GLU A 36 -0.34 -0.87 -5.35
C GLU A 36 0.08 -1.38 -6.73
N ASN A 37 -0.80 -2.17 -7.36
CA ASN A 37 -0.45 -3.01 -8.50
C ASN A 37 -1.11 -2.57 -9.83
N HIS A 38 -0.81 -1.36 -10.29
CA HIS A 38 -1.40 -0.75 -11.49
C HIS A 38 -0.98 -1.40 -12.83
N ASN A 39 -0.18 -2.46 -12.80
CA ASN A 39 0.26 -3.17 -14.01
C ASN A 39 -0.65 -4.37 -14.38
N TYR A 40 -1.63 -4.72 -13.52
CA TYR A 40 -2.56 -5.82 -13.70
C TYR A 40 -3.81 -5.43 -14.50
N GLN A 41 -3.61 -5.04 -15.77
CA GLN A 41 -4.67 -4.47 -16.61
C GLN A 41 -5.80 -5.47 -16.96
N THR A 42 -5.47 -6.74 -17.25
CA THR A 42 -6.47 -7.78 -17.50
C THR A 42 -6.02 -9.15 -16.97
N ARG A 43 -6.93 -10.12 -16.88
CA ARG A 43 -6.61 -11.51 -16.47
C ARG A 43 -5.67 -12.24 -17.46
N GLY A 44 -5.52 -11.74 -18.69
CA GLY A 44 -4.76 -12.41 -19.76
C GLY A 44 -3.55 -11.63 -20.29
N SER A 45 -3.41 -10.35 -19.92
CA SER A 45 -2.26 -9.54 -20.28
C SER A 45 -1.79 -8.71 -19.09
N HIS A 46 -0.49 -8.83 -18.81
CA HIS A 46 0.18 -8.03 -17.80
C HIS A 46 1.18 -7.14 -18.50
N SER A 47 1.11 -5.84 -18.22
CA SER A 47 2.13 -4.93 -18.68
C SER A 47 3.40 -5.12 -17.84
N ARG A 48 4.56 -5.03 -18.49
CA ARG A 48 5.85 -4.92 -17.78
C ARG A 48 6.17 -3.48 -17.40
N ASP A 49 5.24 -2.55 -17.63
CA ASP A 49 5.40 -1.16 -17.23
C ASP A 49 5.71 -1.06 -15.74
N GLN A 50 6.61 -0.14 -15.42
CA GLN A 50 6.89 0.27 -14.05
C GLN A 50 5.82 1.25 -13.62
N LYS A 51 4.70 0.72 -13.12
CA LYS A 51 3.52 1.47 -12.67
C LYS A 51 3.10 1.11 -11.26
N ASN A 52 3.68 0.07 -10.68
CA ASN A 52 3.39 -0.29 -9.31
C ASN A 52 4.04 0.75 -8.40
N ARG A 53 3.30 1.14 -7.38
CA ARG A 53 3.74 2.20 -6.48
C ARG A 53 3.66 1.79 -5.03
N ILE A 54 4.55 2.40 -4.26
CA ILE A 54 4.48 2.40 -2.82
C ILE A 54 4.07 3.79 -2.37
N GLN A 55 2.95 3.88 -1.66
CA GLN A 55 2.49 5.12 -1.04
C GLN A 55 2.57 5.01 0.48
N ILE A 56 2.84 6.14 1.13
CA ILE A 56 2.90 6.28 2.57
C ILE A 56 1.79 7.23 2.98
N PHE A 57 0.97 6.79 3.92
CA PHE A 57 -0.11 7.55 4.51
C PHE A 57 0.15 7.74 6.01
N GLU A 58 0.01 8.97 6.49
CA GLU A 58 0.25 9.32 7.89
C GLU A 58 -0.95 10.09 8.42
N ASP A 59 -1.55 9.57 9.49
CA ASP A 59 -2.48 10.27 10.35
C ASP A 59 -1.66 11.04 11.39
N THR A 60 -1.80 12.36 11.39
CA THR A 60 -1.01 13.29 12.22
C THR A 60 -1.79 13.85 13.41
N ASP A 61 -3.10 13.63 13.47
CA ASP A 61 -3.98 14.15 14.53
C ASP A 61 -4.75 13.05 15.28
N GLY A 62 -4.62 11.80 14.84
CA GLY A 62 -5.09 10.60 15.53
C GLY A 62 -6.60 10.36 15.39
N ASP A 63 -7.25 10.95 14.38
CA ASP A 63 -8.68 10.80 14.17
C ASP A 63 -9.06 9.48 13.46
N GLY A 64 -8.05 8.75 12.97
CA GLY A 64 -8.20 7.51 12.23
C GLY A 64 -8.35 7.70 10.72
N VAL A 65 -8.02 8.87 10.19
CA VAL A 65 -7.98 9.21 8.76
C VAL A 65 -6.60 9.77 8.42
N PHE A 66 -6.07 9.43 7.25
CA PHE A 66 -4.78 9.98 6.84
C PHE A 66 -4.87 11.51 6.60
N ASN A 67 -3.82 12.23 6.99
CA ASN A 67 -3.69 13.67 6.74
C ASN A 67 -2.68 13.96 5.62
N THR A 68 -1.65 13.12 5.52
CA THR A 68 -0.61 13.30 4.51
C THR A 68 -0.38 12.03 3.70
N LYS A 69 -0.03 12.24 2.43
CA LYS A 69 0.28 11.19 1.47
C LYS A 69 1.61 11.49 0.81
N LYS A 70 2.47 10.48 0.71
CA LYS A 70 3.76 10.57 0.03
C LYS A 70 3.97 9.39 -0.90
N LEU A 71 4.36 9.66 -2.14
CA LEU A 71 4.87 8.65 -3.05
C LEU A 71 6.30 8.27 -2.62
N PHE A 72 6.54 7.00 -2.32
CA PHE A 72 7.88 6.48 -2.06
C PHE A 72 8.59 6.09 -3.36
N THR A 73 7.90 5.34 -4.21
CA THR A 73 8.35 4.99 -5.57
C THR A 73 7.14 4.57 -6.41
N ASP A 74 7.20 4.78 -7.72
CA ASP A 74 6.28 4.26 -8.73
C ASP A 74 7.01 3.46 -9.82
N GLN A 75 8.27 3.12 -9.58
CA GLN A 75 9.15 2.48 -10.55
C GLN A 75 9.18 0.95 -10.40
N LEU A 76 8.16 0.39 -9.75
CA LEU A 76 8.08 -1.05 -9.50
C LEU A 76 7.24 -1.74 -10.57
N THR A 77 7.53 -3.02 -10.74
CA THR A 77 6.74 -3.95 -11.54
C THR A 77 6.47 -5.21 -10.73
N PHE A 78 5.47 -5.99 -11.12
CA PHE A 78 5.12 -7.31 -10.58
C PHE A 78 5.44 -7.48 -9.09
N SER A 79 4.66 -6.82 -8.22
CA SER A 79 4.96 -6.77 -6.79
C SER A 79 3.90 -7.55 -6.00
N SER A 80 4.34 -8.31 -5.00
CA SER A 80 3.49 -9.27 -4.26
C SER A 80 3.45 -9.03 -2.75
N GLY A 81 4.46 -8.35 -2.20
CA GLY A 81 4.55 -8.09 -0.78
C GLY A 81 5.52 -6.95 -0.48
N ILE A 82 5.37 -6.35 0.70
CA ILE A 82 6.18 -5.24 1.19
C ILE A 82 6.50 -5.44 2.68
N ALA A 83 7.73 -5.12 3.08
CA ALA A 83 8.13 -5.01 4.48
C ALA A 83 9.08 -3.81 4.65
N VAL A 84 8.87 -3.04 5.72
CA VAL A 84 9.77 -1.95 6.10
C VAL A 84 10.63 -2.42 7.28
N GLY A 85 11.93 -2.15 7.24
CA GLY A 85 12.85 -2.53 8.31
C GLY A 85 14.30 -2.20 7.98
N PHE A 86 15.17 -2.18 8.99
CA PHE A 86 16.62 -1.98 8.83
C PHE A 86 17.01 -0.76 7.96
N GLY A 87 16.21 0.31 8.01
CA GLY A 87 16.44 1.53 7.21
C GLY A 87 16.07 1.42 5.73
N GLY A 88 15.38 0.36 5.32
CA GLY A 88 14.99 0.12 3.93
C GLY A 88 13.56 -0.43 3.77
N VAL A 89 13.23 -0.67 2.50
CA VAL A 89 11.96 -1.28 2.08
C VAL A 89 12.29 -2.51 1.26
N TYR A 90 11.74 -3.66 1.65
CA TYR A 90 11.89 -4.94 0.98
C TYR A 90 10.61 -5.22 0.21
N VAL A 91 10.73 -5.57 -1.08
CA VAL A 91 9.59 -5.80 -1.97
C VAL A 91 9.77 -7.14 -2.67
N GLY A 92 8.78 -8.03 -2.54
CA GLY A 92 8.79 -9.29 -3.27
C GLY A 92 8.35 -9.09 -4.72
N THR A 93 9.26 -9.27 -5.69
CA THR A 93 9.01 -9.01 -7.12
C THR A 93 9.27 -10.23 -8.02
N PRO A 94 8.30 -11.17 -8.14
CA PRO A 94 8.47 -12.36 -8.96
C PRO A 94 8.98 -12.05 -10.38
N PRO A 95 9.89 -12.88 -10.95
CA PRO A 95 10.38 -14.17 -10.42
C PRO A 95 11.53 -14.04 -9.41
N ASN A 96 11.99 -12.83 -9.09
CA ASN A 96 13.16 -12.61 -8.25
C ASN A 96 12.71 -12.22 -6.83
N LEU A 97 13.17 -12.97 -5.83
CA LEU A 97 12.99 -12.66 -4.41
C LEU A 97 14.23 -11.96 -3.86
#